data_AF-A0A7V9BAS5-F1
#
_entry.id   AF-A0A7V9BAS5-F1
#
_cell.length_a   1.000
_cell.length_b   1.000
_cell.length_c   1.000
_cell.angle_alpha   90.00
_cell.angle_beta   90.00
_cell.angle_gamma   90.00
#
_symmetry.space_group_name_H-M   'P 1'
#
loop_
_entity.id
_entity.type
_entity.pdbx_description
1 polymer ?
#
loop_
_entity_poly.entity_id
_entity_poly.type
_entity_poly.pdbx_seq_one_letter_code
_entity_poly.pdbx_strand_id
1 'polypeptide(L)'
;MLGASERKVYPVAAFNRRLATYVGRVRDVWVEGEVSELRTNAAWANVFLTLKDSGSGACLPVTMQRRRFDAITPAPVEGERVQALGRLQLYEARGELSFRVTAVERVGAGDH
;
A
#
# COMPACT_ATOMS: atom_id res chain seq x y z
N MET A 1 30.46 -29.35 -23.93
CA MET A 1 29.03 -29.03 -24.12
C MET A 1 28.49 -28.52 -22.78
N LEU A 2 28.45 -27.20 -22.59
CA LEU A 2 27.95 -26.59 -21.36
C LEU A 2 26.43 -26.77 -21.33
N GLY A 3 25.92 -27.46 -20.30
CA GLY A 3 24.50 -27.74 -20.13
C GLY A 3 23.70 -26.43 -20.09
N ALA A 4 22.82 -26.23 -21.06
CA ALA A 4 21.84 -25.16 -20.99
C ALA A 4 20.97 -25.42 -19.76
N SER A 5 21.07 -24.56 -18.75
CA SER A 5 20.17 -24.60 -17.60
C SER A 5 18.73 -24.57 -18.12
N GLU A 6 17.93 -25.60 -17.81
CA GLU A 6 16.52 -25.65 -18.19
C GLU A 6 15.81 -24.38 -17.72
N ARG A 7 15.22 -23.64 -18.66
CA ARG A 7 14.48 -22.41 -18.36
C ARG A 7 13.26 -22.76 -17.51
N LYS A 8 13.23 -22.29 -16.28
CA LYS A 8 12.09 -22.47 -15.39
C LYS A 8 10.94 -21.53 -15.76
N VAL A 9 9.81 -22.08 -16.21
CA VAL A 9 8.60 -21.34 -16.57
C VAL A 9 7.54 -21.54 -15.49
N TYR A 10 6.90 -20.45 -15.04
CA TYR A 10 5.81 -20.51 -14.07
C TYR A 10 4.49 -20.06 -14.70
N PRO A 11 3.36 -20.73 -14.42
CA PRO A 11 2.04 -20.17 -14.67
C PRO A 11 1.85 -18.85 -13.89
N VAL A 12 1.13 -17.89 -14.46
CA VAL A 12 0.91 -16.56 -13.85
C VAL A 12 0.37 -16.67 -12.42
N ALA A 13 -0.64 -17.52 -12.19
CA ALA A 13 -1.20 -17.73 -10.87
C ALA A 13 -0.18 -18.30 -9.87
N ALA A 14 0.71 -19.20 -10.31
CA ALA A 14 1.75 -19.76 -9.46
C ALA A 14 2.84 -18.72 -9.13
N PHE A 15 3.16 -17.84 -10.09
CA PHE A 15 4.08 -16.72 -9.87
C PHE A 15 3.48 -15.70 -8.88
N ASN A 16 2.22 -15.31 -9.06
CA ASN A 16 1.55 -14.35 -8.18
C ASN A 16 1.44 -14.87 -6.75
N ARG A 17 1.08 -16.14 -6.54
CA ARG A 17 1.09 -16.77 -5.19
C ARG A 17 2.46 -16.71 -4.53
N ARG A 18 3.52 -16.96 -5.29
CA ARG A 18 4.90 -16.88 -4.78
C ARG A 18 5.26 -15.44 -4.41
N LEU A 19 4.91 -14.47 -5.24
CA LEU A 19 5.14 -13.06 -4.97
C LEU A 19 4.35 -12.59 -3.73
N ALA A 20 3.09 -12.98 -3.60
CA ALA A 20 2.26 -12.71 -2.43
C ALA A 20 2.89 -13.27 -1.15
N THR A 21 3.42 -14.50 -1.21
CA THR A 21 4.15 -15.12 -0.09
C THR A 21 5.41 -14.33 0.27
N TYR A 22 6.19 -13.93 -0.73
CA TYR A 22 7.42 -13.15 -0.52
C TYR A 22 7.13 -11.80 0.12
N VAL A 23 6.21 -11.04 -0.47
CA VAL A 23 5.79 -9.72 0.00
C VAL A 23 5.14 -9.80 1.38
N GLY A 24 4.35 -10.85 1.64
CA GLY A 24 3.69 -11.06 2.93
C GLY A 24 4.62 -11.34 4.11
N ARG A 25 5.93 -11.56 3.87
CA ARG A 25 6.96 -11.70 4.93
C ARG A 25 7.44 -10.36 5.46
N VAL A 26 7.22 -9.27 4.71
CA VAL A 26 7.57 -7.93 5.16
C VAL A 26 6.70 -7.61 6.37
N ARG A 27 7.35 -7.23 7.47
CA ARG A 27 6.68 -6.83 8.71
C ARG A 27 5.99 -5.48 8.50
N ASP A 28 5.15 -5.10 9.45
CA ASP A 28 4.55 -3.79 9.44
C ASP A 28 5.66 -2.72 9.54
N VAL A 29 5.57 -1.71 8.68
CA VAL A 29 6.53 -0.61 8.57
C VAL A 29 5.79 0.71 8.49
N TRP A 30 6.48 1.79 8.87
CA TRP A 30 6.01 3.15 8.64
C TRP A 30 6.51 3.65 7.29
N VAL A 31 5.61 4.24 6.51
CA VAL A 31 5.92 4.87 5.23
C VAL A 31 5.40 6.28 5.25
N GLU A 32 6.26 7.25 4.93
CA GLU A 32 5.86 8.65 4.78
C GLU A 32 5.55 8.98 3.32
N GLY A 33 4.52 9.78 3.10
CA GLY A 33 4.22 10.34 1.79
C GLY A 33 3.09 11.36 1.86
N GLU A 34 2.89 12.08 0.76
CA GLU A 34 1.76 12.99 0.57
C GLU A 34 0.56 12.21 0.03
N VAL A 35 -0.64 12.45 0.58
CA VAL A 35 -1.88 11.86 0.06
C VAL A 35 -2.20 12.52 -1.28
N SER A 36 -1.91 11.85 -2.38
CA SER A 36 -2.15 12.39 -3.73
C SER A 36 -3.53 12.08 -4.29
N GLU A 37 -4.20 11.07 -3.73
CA GLU A 37 -5.55 10.65 -4.12
C GLU A 37 -6.23 9.99 -2.92
N LEU A 38 -7.48 10.33 -2.66
CA LEU A 38 -8.32 9.72 -1.61
C LEU A 38 -9.67 9.30 -2.19
N ARG A 39 -9.87 7.99 -2.33
CA ARG A 39 -11.11 7.41 -2.83
C ARG A 39 -11.88 6.74 -1.71
N THR A 40 -13.06 7.28 -1.44
CA THR A 40 -13.97 6.79 -0.41
C THR A 40 -15.40 6.73 -0.95
N ASN A 41 -16.15 5.71 -0.54
CA ASN A 41 -17.58 5.56 -0.84
C ASN A 41 -18.24 4.90 0.36
N ALA A 42 -19.40 5.39 0.81
CA ALA A 42 -20.09 4.87 1.99
C ALA A 42 -20.43 3.36 1.90
N ALA A 43 -20.61 2.83 0.68
CA ALA A 43 -20.87 1.41 0.45
C ALA A 43 -19.60 0.52 0.47
N TRP A 44 -18.40 1.09 0.48
CA TRP A 44 -17.15 0.32 0.40
C TRP A 44 -16.61 0.00 1.79
N ALA A 45 -16.18 -1.25 1.97
CA ALA A 45 -15.56 -1.71 3.21
C ALA A 45 -14.15 -1.13 3.45
N ASN A 46 -13.50 -0.66 2.39
CA ASN A 46 -12.16 -0.08 2.43
C ASN A 46 -12.15 1.32 1.78
N VAL A 47 -11.26 2.16 2.30
CA VAL A 47 -10.82 3.43 1.73
C VAL A 47 -9.52 3.17 0.98
N PHE A 48 -9.39 3.77 -0.19
CA PHE A 48 -8.18 3.67 -1.00
C PHE A 48 -7.50 5.04 -1.02
N LEU A 49 -6.20 5.05 -0.76
CA LEU A 49 -5.38 6.25 -0.85
C LEU A 49 -4.18 5.99 -1.76
N THR A 50 -3.59 7.04 -2.29
CA THR A 50 -2.26 6.95 -2.92
C THR A 50 -1.31 7.85 -2.14
N LEU A 51 -0.22 7.28 -1.63
CA LEU A 51 0.89 8.06 -1.08
C LEU A 51 1.89 8.36 -2.18
N LYS A 52 2.29 9.62 -2.30
CA LYS A 52 3.26 10.09 -3.27
C LYS A 52 4.46 10.70 -2.55
N ASP A 53 5.65 10.34 -2.99
CA ASP A 53 6.87 11.06 -2.62
C ASP A 53 7.03 12.30 -3.49
N SER A 54 7.01 13.49 -2.87
CA SER A 54 7.14 14.77 -3.58
C SER A 54 8.49 14.93 -4.28
N GLY A 55 9.55 14.26 -3.80
CA GLY A 55 10.91 14.39 -4.35
C GLY A 55 11.13 13.57 -5.63
N SER A 56 10.69 12.30 -5.63
CA SER A 56 10.89 11.39 -6.77
C SER A 56 9.65 11.21 -7.65
N GLY A 57 8.46 11.56 -7.15
CA GLY A 57 7.18 11.22 -7.77
C GLY A 57 6.78 9.75 -7.63
N ALA A 58 7.50 8.96 -6.82
CA ALA A 58 7.14 7.57 -6.55
C ALA A 58 5.77 7.49 -5.87
N CYS A 59 4.94 6.54 -6.29
CA CYS A 59 3.59 6.35 -5.76
C CYS A 59 3.44 4.98 -5.10
N LEU A 60 2.67 4.94 -4.02
CA LEU A 60 2.32 3.73 -3.29
C LEU A 60 0.80 3.66 -3.09
N PRO A 61 0.10 2.71 -3.74
CA PRO A 61 -1.31 2.49 -3.50
C PRO A 61 -1.55 1.90 -2.10
N VAL A 62 -2.41 2.54 -1.33
CA VAL A 62 -2.76 2.22 0.05
C VAL A 62 -4.21 1.77 0.14
N THR A 63 -4.46 0.76 0.96
CA THR A 63 -5.81 0.34 1.34
C THR A 63 -5.96 0.38 2.86
N MET A 64 -7.02 1.00 3.36
CA MET A 64 -7.35 1.06 4.78
C MET A 64 -8.78 0.60 5.02
N GLN A 65 -9.04 -0.11 6.12
CA GLN A 65 -10.42 -0.46 6.50
C GLN A 65 -11.20 0.81 6.82
N ARG A 66 -12.44 0.90 6.30
CA ARG A 66 -13.29 2.09 6.48
C ARG A 66 -13.45 2.48 7.95
N ARG A 67 -13.81 1.51 8.81
CA ARG A 67 -13.94 1.71 10.26
C ARG A 67 -12.69 2.30 10.94
N ARG A 68 -11.49 2.02 10.41
CA ARG A 68 -10.23 2.55 10.98
C ARG A 68 -9.98 3.96 10.47
N PHE A 69 -10.27 4.20 9.18
CA PHE A 69 -10.17 5.52 8.58
C PHE A 69 -11.11 6.52 9.26
N ASP A 70 -12.39 6.14 9.44
CA ASP A 70 -13.41 6.97 10.09
C ASP A 70 -13.08 7.26 11.58
N ALA A 71 -12.22 6.47 12.21
CA ALA A 71 -11.75 6.68 13.58
C ALA A 71 -10.60 7.69 13.68
N ILE A 72 -10.00 8.12 12.56
CA ILE A 72 -8.95 9.14 12.54
C ILE A 72 -9.61 10.51 12.59
N THR A 73 -9.24 11.34 13.56
CA THR A 73 -9.77 12.70 13.70
C THR A 73 -8.63 13.70 13.97
N PRO A 74 -8.42 14.72 13.13
CA PRO A 74 -9.04 14.91 11.81
C PRO A 74 -8.56 13.85 10.81
N ALA A 75 -9.46 13.41 9.92
CA ALA A 75 -9.10 12.47 8.85
C ALA A 75 -8.12 13.14 7.86
N PRO A 76 -7.12 12.39 7.33
CA PRO A 76 -6.18 12.95 6.37
C PRO A 76 -6.90 13.30 5.06
N VAL A 77 -6.50 14.41 4.44
CA VAL A 77 -7.03 14.88 3.16
C VAL A 77 -5.95 14.93 2.08
N GLU A 78 -6.37 15.07 0.83
CA GLU A 78 -5.43 15.21 -0.29
C GLU A 78 -4.51 16.41 -0.10
N GLY A 79 -3.22 16.25 -0.44
CA GLY A 79 -2.16 17.23 -0.23
C GLY A 79 -1.49 17.19 1.14
N GLU A 80 -2.01 16.41 2.10
CA GLU A 80 -1.37 16.28 3.41
C GLU A 80 -0.26 15.24 3.43
N ARG A 81 0.81 15.56 4.16
CA ARG A 81 1.89 14.61 4.46
C ARG A 81 1.50 13.75 5.64
N VAL A 82 1.60 12.44 5.48
CA VAL A 82 1.24 11.46 6.50
C VAL A 82 2.31 10.38 6.63
N GLN A 83 2.40 9.80 7.81
CA GLN A 83 3.10 8.56 8.09
C GLN A 83 2.06 7.45 8.26
N ALA A 84 2.18 6.39 7.48
CA ALA A 84 1.25 5.26 7.48
C ALA A 84 1.93 3.99 7.95
N LEU A 85 1.38 3.35 9.00
CA LEU A 85 1.81 2.04 9.49
C LEU A 85 1.01 0.95 8.78
N GLY A 86 1.71 0.04 8.12
CA GLY A 86 1.05 -1.07 7.44
C GLY A 86 2.03 -2.08 6.86
N ARG A 87 1.49 -2.99 6.05
CA ARG A 87 2.26 -4.03 5.37
C ARG A 87 1.86 -4.14 3.91
N LEU A 88 2.81 -4.54 3.09
CA LEU A 88 2.54 -4.85 1.69
C LEU A 88 1.70 -6.13 1.56
N GLN A 89 0.78 -6.10 0.61
CA GLN A 89 -0.03 -7.22 0.17
C GLN A 89 -0.09 -7.25 -1.35
N LEU A 90 -0.30 -8.43 -1.92
CA LEU A 90 -0.53 -8.60 -3.36
C LEU A 90 -1.94 -9.15 -3.57
N TYR A 91 -2.74 -8.48 -4.40
CA TYR A 91 -3.98 -9.03 -4.91
C TYR A 91 -3.66 -10.03 -6.03
N GLU A 92 -3.57 -11.32 -5.66
CA GLU A 92 -3.06 -12.40 -6.51
C GLU A 92 -3.75 -12.52 -7.87
N ALA A 93 -5.05 -12.24 -7.93
CA ALA A 93 -5.83 -12.35 -9.17
C ALA A 93 -5.39 -11.36 -10.25
N ARG A 94 -4.92 -10.15 -9.86
CA ARG A 94 -4.45 -9.11 -10.80
C ARG A 94 -2.95 -8.84 -10.73
N GLY A 95 -2.25 -9.39 -9.73
CA GLY A 95 -0.83 -9.08 -9.49
C GLY A 95 -0.61 -7.65 -9.03
N GLU A 96 -1.62 -7.03 -8.41
CA GLU A 96 -1.55 -5.64 -7.95
C GLU A 96 -1.03 -5.59 -6.51
N LEU A 97 0.00 -4.78 -6.27
CA LEU A 97 0.48 -4.50 -4.92
C LEU A 97 -0.40 -3.44 -4.26
N SER A 98 -0.62 -3.59 -2.97
CA SER A 98 -1.20 -2.54 -2.13
C SER A 98 -0.59 -2.57 -0.75
N PHE A 99 -0.37 -1.40 -0.17
CA PHE A 99 0.04 -1.24 1.21
C PHE A 99 -1.18 -1.18 2.10
N ARG A 100 -1.43 -2.25 2.87
CA ARG A 100 -2.56 -2.33 3.77
C ARG A 100 -2.21 -1.67 5.09
N VAL A 101 -2.90 -0.58 5.38
CA VAL A 101 -2.59 0.31 6.50
C VAL A 101 -3.53 0.06 7.68
N THR A 102 -2.95 0.12 8.88
CA THR A 102 -3.64 -0.04 10.16
C THR A 102 -3.70 1.24 10.98
N ALA A 103 -2.78 2.18 10.77
CA ALA A 103 -2.75 3.50 11.39
C ALA A 103 -2.15 4.54 10.43
N VAL A 104 -2.62 5.78 10.51
CA VAL A 104 -2.10 6.93 9.76
C VAL A 104 -1.95 8.10 10.72
N GLU A 105 -0.81 8.77 10.67
CA GLU A 105 -0.47 9.93 11.48
C GLU A 105 -0.11 11.09 10.57
N ARG A 106 -0.66 12.28 10.83
CA ARG A 106 -0.36 13.49 10.05
C ARG A 106 0.99 14.05 10.46
N VAL A 107 1.87 14.30 9.50
CA VAL A 107 3.17 14.93 9.75
C VAL A 107 2.95 16.44 9.78
N GLY A 108 3.27 17.09 10.92
CA GLY A 108 3.17 18.54 11.06
C GLY A 108 1.90 19.06 11.75
N ALA A 109 1.08 18.21 12.39
CA ALA A 109 -0.04 18.65 13.25
C ALA A 109 0.43 19.23 14.62
N GLY A 110 1.60 19.88 14.66
CA GLY A 110 2.27 20.34 15.87
C GLY A 110 2.96 21.69 15.76
N ASP A 111 2.66 22.51 14.75
CA ASP A 111 3.05 23.92 14.72
C ASP A 111 1.87 24.74 14.21
N HIS A 112 1.08 25.31 15.13
CA HIS A 112 0.40 26.61 15.10
C HIS A 112 -0.49 26.78 16.34
#